data_AF-A0A4U0W3X4-F1
#
_entry.id   AF-A0A4U0W3X4-F1
#
_cell.length_a   1.000
_cell.length_b   1.000
_cell.length_c   1.000
_cell.angle_alpha   90.00
_cell.angle_beta   90.00
_cell.angle_gamma   90.00
#
_symmetry.space_group_name_H-M   'P 1'
#
loop_
_entity.id
_entity.type
_entity.pdbx_description
1 polymer ?
#
loop_
_entity_poly.entity_id
_entity_poly.type
_entity_poly.pdbx_seq_one_letter_code
_entity_poly.pdbx_strand_id
1 'polypeptide(L)'
;MPVELLSFTPAYCIVGAYRLVHDPKLYIPIWQRSQRSLRRALVLAVPFLLVAFPLTRLWVTLVLSRSPFSPRNLDQAAYLGISPITYTTWTLTLGQLSLLVEWMLARELKKSRNEAYRRTVQSRGKPDDWWQPYTEEWLVPPVERAVRTAEKQSFYSRLSSPLVRMLLLKVLLTPLSFIPGLSLCILSSIRALTLGRHLHKPASRPD
;
A
#
# COMPACT_ATOMS: atom_id res chain seq x y z
N MET A 1 18.97 -20.90 -3.21
CA MET A 1 19.11 -20.86 -4.68
C MET A 1 20.56 -20.48 -4.92
N PRO A 2 21.33 -21.22 -5.72
CA PRO A 2 22.74 -20.89 -5.94
C PRO A 2 22.87 -19.48 -6.51
N VAL A 3 23.89 -18.74 -6.07
CA VAL A 3 24.11 -17.32 -6.39
C VAL A 3 24.13 -17.05 -7.90
N GLU A 4 24.54 -18.04 -8.68
CA GLU A 4 24.57 -17.97 -10.15
C GLU A 4 23.18 -17.71 -10.74
N LEU A 5 22.12 -18.15 -10.05
CA LEU A 5 20.73 -17.94 -10.45
C LEU A 5 20.13 -16.61 -9.95
N LEU A 6 20.83 -15.85 -9.09
CA LEU A 6 20.41 -14.49 -8.69
C LEU A 6 20.52 -13.48 -9.84
N SER A 7 21.33 -13.79 -10.87
CA SER A 7 21.44 -12.99 -12.09
C SER A 7 20.17 -13.03 -12.95
N PHE A 8 19.38 -14.11 -12.83
CA PHE A 8 18.10 -14.20 -13.47
C PHE A 8 17.08 -13.34 -12.72
N THR A 9 16.38 -12.48 -13.47
CA THR A 9 15.20 -11.77 -12.96
C THR A 9 14.30 -12.79 -12.26
N PRO A 10 13.70 -12.49 -11.08
CA PRO A 10 12.91 -13.44 -10.30
C PRO A 10 11.72 -13.99 -11.10
N ALA A 11 11.97 -14.99 -11.94
CA ALA A 11 11.00 -15.60 -12.84
C ALA A 11 9.89 -16.26 -12.01
N TYR A 12 10.18 -16.62 -10.77
CA TYR A 12 9.20 -17.10 -9.80
C TYR A 12 8.06 -16.09 -9.57
N CYS A 13 8.30 -14.77 -9.64
CA CYS A 13 7.26 -13.75 -9.54
C CYS A 13 6.31 -13.83 -10.74
N ILE A 14 6.86 -14.02 -11.94
CA ILE A 14 6.09 -14.14 -13.18
C ILE A 14 5.27 -15.43 -13.17
N VAL A 15 5.88 -16.55 -12.78
CA VAL A 15 5.18 -17.84 -12.64
C VAL A 15 4.08 -17.75 -11.58
N GLY A 16 4.35 -17.07 -10.46
CA GLY A 16 3.36 -16.81 -9.41
C GLY A 16 2.19 -15.96 -9.92
N ALA A 17 2.46 -14.89 -10.67
CA ALA A 17 1.45 -14.06 -11.29
C ALA A 17 0.62 -14.82 -12.33
N TYR A 18 1.28 -15.58 -13.22
CA TYR A 18 0.63 -16.44 -14.20
C TYR A 18 -0.33 -17.41 -13.53
N ARG A 19 0.14 -18.11 -12.48
CA ARG A 19 -0.68 -19.04 -11.70
C ARG A 19 -1.84 -18.34 -11.00
N LEU A 20 -1.60 -17.15 -10.43
CA LEU A 20 -2.65 -16.38 -9.75
C LEU A 20 -3.77 -15.99 -10.71
N VAL A 21 -3.48 -15.77 -12.00
CA VAL A 21 -4.49 -15.40 -13.00
C VAL A 21 -5.18 -16.64 -13.60
N HIS A 22 -4.45 -17.74 -13.81
CA HIS A 22 -4.96 -18.88 -14.57
C HIS A 22 -5.51 -20.03 -13.72
N ASP A 23 -5.12 -20.15 -12.44
CA ASP A 23 -5.58 -21.24 -11.58
C ASP A 23 -6.94 -20.90 -10.93
N PRO A 24 -8.06 -21.53 -11.37
CA PRO A 24 -9.39 -21.23 -10.84
C PRO A 24 -9.52 -21.57 -9.36
N LYS A 25 -8.71 -22.50 -8.86
CA LYS A 25 -8.68 -22.83 -7.43
C LYS A 25 -8.06 -21.70 -6.61
N LEU A 26 -7.29 -20.79 -7.21
CA LEU A 26 -6.68 -19.65 -6.54
C LEU A 26 -7.47 -18.36 -6.75
N TYR A 27 -7.72 -17.95 -8.00
CA TYR A 27 -8.24 -16.60 -8.26
C TYR A 27 -9.71 -16.43 -7.86
N ILE A 28 -10.55 -17.45 -8.06
CA ILE A 28 -11.98 -17.40 -7.75
C ILE A 28 -12.22 -17.13 -6.26
N PRO A 29 -11.66 -17.92 -5.30
CA PRO A 29 -11.91 -17.67 -3.88
C PRO A 29 -11.31 -16.34 -3.41
N ILE A 30 -10.18 -15.93 -3.97
CA ILE A 30 -9.55 -14.63 -3.65
C ILE A 30 -10.45 -13.48 -4.12
N TRP A 31 -10.94 -13.54 -5.36
CA TRP A 31 -11.84 -12.54 -5.93
C TRP A 31 -13.14 -12.44 -5.14
N GLN A 32 -13.80 -13.56 -4.86
CA GLN A 32 -15.05 -13.59 -4.09
C GLN A 32 -14.88 -13.03 -2.67
N ARG A 33 -13.72 -13.22 -2.04
CA ARG A 33 -13.41 -12.65 -0.72
C ARG A 33 -13.19 -11.15 -0.80
N SER A 34 -12.39 -10.69 -1.76
CA SER A 34 -12.15 -9.26 -2.00
C SER A 34 -13.45 -8.52 -2.37
N GLN A 35 -14.28 -9.11 -3.22
CA GLN A 35 -15.58 -8.54 -3.61
C GLN A 35 -16.53 -8.41 -2.42
N ARG A 36 -16.60 -9.42 -1.54
CA ARG A 36 -17.39 -9.34 -0.30
C ARG A 36 -16.86 -8.27 0.64
N SER A 37 -15.55 -8.14 0.78
CA SER A 37 -14.93 -7.07 1.57
C SER A 37 -15.27 -5.69 1.03
N LEU A 38 -15.14 -5.51 -0.29
CA LEU A 38 -15.48 -4.26 -0.96
C LEU A 38 -16.96 -3.90 -0.78
N ARG A 39 -17.88 -4.86 -0.94
CA ARG A 39 -19.32 -4.63 -0.68
C ARG A 39 -19.57 -4.19 0.75
N ARG A 40 -18.94 -4.83 1.74
CA ARG A 40 -19.04 -4.42 3.15
C ARG A 40 -18.45 -3.02 3.38
N ALA A 41 -17.32 -2.70 2.74
CA ALA A 41 -16.71 -1.38 2.82
C ALA A 41 -17.63 -0.29 2.26
N LEU A 42 -18.31 -0.55 1.14
CA LEU A 42 -19.29 0.36 0.55
C LEU A 42 -20.51 0.55 1.45
N VAL A 43 -21.00 -0.50 2.10
CA VAL A 43 -22.11 -0.39 3.06
C VAL A 43 -21.68 0.42 4.29
N LEU A 44 -20.47 0.20 4.80
CA LEU A 44 -19.91 0.96 5.94
C LEU A 44 -19.54 2.39 5.57
N ALA A 45 -19.28 2.67 4.29
CA ALA A 45 -18.99 4.00 3.79
C ALA A 45 -20.14 4.98 4.02
N VAL A 46 -21.39 4.52 3.89
CA VAL A 46 -22.57 5.38 4.02
C VAL A 46 -22.67 6.02 5.43
N PRO A 47 -22.74 5.26 6.54
CA PRO A 47 -22.78 5.86 7.86
C PRO A 47 -21.49 6.62 8.20
N PHE A 48 -20.34 6.14 7.70
CA PHE A 48 -19.08 6.86 7.87
C PHE A 48 -19.13 8.25 7.25
N LEU A 49 -19.62 8.39 6.01
CA LEU A 49 -19.76 9.66 5.31
C LEU A 49 -20.75 10.60 6.00
N LEU A 50 -21.87 10.07 6.50
CA LEU A 50 -22.87 10.88 7.22
C LEU A 50 -22.28 11.57 8.45
N VAL A 51 -21.34 10.91 9.14
CA VAL A 51 -20.64 11.48 10.31
C VAL A 51 -19.43 12.31 9.89
N ALA A 52 -18.61 11.79 8.97
CA ALA A 52 -17.34 12.40 8.59
C ALA A 52 -17.52 13.70 7.80
N PHE A 53 -18.55 13.80 6.96
CA PHE A 53 -18.79 14.98 6.12
C PHE A 53 -19.05 16.27 6.92
N PRO A 54 -20.03 16.33 7.85
CA PRO A 54 -20.26 17.54 8.64
C PRO A 54 -19.07 17.86 9.55
N LEU A 55 -18.42 16.85 10.13
CA LEU A 55 -17.25 17.05 10.99
C LEU A 55 -16.06 17.64 10.19
N THR A 56 -15.80 17.09 9.01
CA THR A 56 -14.74 17.59 8.12
C THR A 56 -15.07 18.99 7.63
N ARG A 57 -16.33 19.29 7.28
CA ARG A 57 -16.76 20.63 6.89
C ARG A 57 -16.53 21.66 8.01
N LEU A 58 -16.89 21.30 9.25
CA LEU A 58 -16.66 22.14 10.42
C LEU A 58 -15.16 22.38 10.65
N TRP A 59 -14.35 21.34 10.53
CA TRP A 59 -12.89 21.48 10.66
C TRP A 59 -12.29 22.36 9.54
N VAL A 60 -12.67 22.12 8.29
CA VAL A 60 -12.19 22.88 7.12
C VAL A 60 -12.56 24.35 7.23
N THR A 61 -13.81 24.65 7.62
CA THR A 61 -14.25 26.04 7.82
C THR A 61 -13.44 26.74 8.91
N LEU A 62 -13.26 26.11 10.08
CA LEU A 62 -12.47 26.66 11.19
C LEU A 62 -10.99 26.89 10.83
N VAL A 63 -10.38 25.97 10.08
CA VAL A 63 -8.97 26.05 9.69
C VAL A 63 -8.78 27.09 8.59
N LEU A 64 -9.61 27.07 7.54
CA LEU A 64 -9.50 28.02 6.43
C LEU A 64 -9.85 29.44 6.86
N SER A 65 -10.85 29.64 7.74
CA SER A 65 -11.22 30.97 8.22
C SER A 65 -10.15 31.61 9.12
N ARG A 66 -9.29 30.80 9.73
CA ARG A 66 -8.20 31.26 10.62
C ARG A 66 -6.82 31.28 9.96
N SER A 67 -6.69 30.77 8.74
CA SER A 67 -5.39 30.67 8.09
C SER A 67 -4.95 32.00 7.47
N PRO A 68 -3.68 32.42 7.64
CA PRO A 68 -3.20 33.72 7.16
C PRO A 68 -3.07 33.80 5.63
N PHE A 69 -3.10 32.65 4.95
CA PHE A 69 -3.01 32.54 3.49
C PHE A 69 -4.39 32.41 2.82
N SER A 70 -5.47 32.45 3.60
CA SER A 70 -6.83 32.30 3.08
C SER A 70 -7.32 33.61 2.44
N PRO A 71 -7.89 33.59 1.24
CA PRO A 71 -8.52 34.77 0.67
C PRO A 71 -9.73 35.20 1.52
N ARG A 72 -9.92 36.51 1.67
CA ARG A 72 -11.13 37.07 2.28
C ARG A 72 -12.32 36.76 1.35
N ASN A 73 -13.47 36.33 1.92
CA ASN A 73 -14.67 35.87 1.20
C ASN A 73 -14.57 34.45 0.58
N LEU A 74 -14.18 33.46 1.39
CA LEU A 74 -14.16 32.03 1.03
C LEU A 74 -15.48 31.49 0.45
N ASP A 75 -16.61 32.05 0.87
CA ASP A 75 -17.94 31.59 0.45
C ASP A 75 -18.30 32.09 -0.96
N GLN A 76 -17.70 33.21 -1.38
CA GLN A 76 -17.97 33.89 -2.66
C GLN A 76 -16.95 33.57 -3.74
N ALA A 77 -15.76 33.10 -3.37
CA ALA A 77 -14.69 32.70 -4.29
C ALA A 77 -15.00 31.35 -4.99
N ALA A 78 -16.14 31.26 -5.66
CA ALA A 78 -16.60 30.05 -6.33
C ALA A 78 -15.99 29.94 -7.73
N TYR A 79 -15.04 29.01 -7.91
CA TYR A 79 -14.64 28.59 -9.25
C TYR A 79 -15.69 27.57 -9.73
N LEU A 80 -16.34 27.84 -10.87
CA LEU A 80 -17.41 27.00 -11.43
C LEU A 80 -18.61 26.77 -10.49
N GLY A 81 -18.88 27.71 -9.56
CA GLY A 81 -19.98 27.58 -8.59
C GLY A 81 -19.66 26.70 -7.37
N ILE A 82 -18.44 26.17 -7.25
CA ILE A 82 -18.01 25.35 -6.11
C ILE A 82 -17.13 26.19 -5.19
N SER A 83 -17.54 26.35 -3.93
CA SER A 83 -16.70 27.05 -2.95
C SER A 83 -15.46 26.23 -2.59
N PRO A 84 -14.30 26.87 -2.30
CA PRO A 84 -13.08 26.19 -1.89
C PRO A 84 -13.31 25.30 -0.67
N ILE A 85 -14.14 25.75 0.29
CA ILE A 85 -14.53 24.97 1.47
C ILE A 85 -15.21 23.65 1.06
N THR A 86 -16.17 23.71 0.14
CA THR A 86 -16.89 22.53 -0.34
C THR A 86 -15.95 21.58 -1.06
N TYR A 87 -15.10 22.10 -1.95
CA TYR A 87 -14.10 21.32 -2.67
C TYR A 87 -13.12 20.61 -1.72
N THR A 88 -12.56 21.33 -0.76
CA THR A 88 -11.63 20.76 0.23
C THR A 88 -12.32 19.73 1.12
N THR A 89 -13.56 19.99 1.55
CA THR A 89 -14.36 19.04 2.34
C THR A 89 -14.56 17.73 1.58
N TRP A 90 -14.99 17.79 0.32
CA TRP A 90 -15.15 16.60 -0.53
C TRP A 90 -13.83 15.85 -0.70
N THR A 91 -12.75 16.56 -1.03
CA THR A 91 -11.44 15.95 -1.26
C THR A 91 -10.91 15.22 -0.03
N LEU A 92 -11.00 15.84 1.15
CA LEU A 92 -10.58 15.23 2.41
C LEU A 92 -11.45 14.03 2.78
N THR A 93 -12.77 14.16 2.64
CA THR A 93 -13.72 13.09 2.98
C THR A 93 -13.56 11.88 2.05
N LEU A 94 -13.35 12.11 0.74
CA LEU A 94 -13.02 11.05 -0.22
C LEU A 94 -11.67 10.39 0.10
N GLY A 95 -10.69 11.17 0.56
CA GLY A 95 -9.41 10.65 1.05
C GLY A 95 -9.59 9.71 2.25
N GLN A 96 -10.39 10.11 3.24
CA GLN A 96 -10.71 9.27 4.40
C GLN A 96 -11.45 7.98 3.99
N LEU A 97 -12.40 8.09 3.07
CA LEU A 97 -13.11 6.93 2.52
C LEU A 97 -12.17 5.97 1.79
N SER A 98 -11.25 6.50 0.98
CA SER A 98 -10.23 5.71 0.29
C SER A 98 -9.37 4.92 1.28
N LEU A 99 -8.93 5.55 2.37
CA LEU A 99 -8.17 4.88 3.44
C LEU A 99 -8.98 3.76 4.13
N LEU A 100 -10.27 3.98 4.38
CA LEU A 100 -11.16 2.96 4.95
C LEU A 100 -11.24 1.73 4.04
N VAL A 101 -11.48 1.94 2.74
CA VAL A 101 -11.57 0.86 1.75
C VAL A 101 -10.23 0.13 1.61
N GLU A 102 -9.12 0.87 1.52
CA GLU A 102 -7.77 0.31 1.43
C GLU A 102 -7.46 -0.55 2.65
N TRP A 103 -7.79 -0.09 3.86
CA TRP A 103 -7.58 -0.85 5.09
C TRP A 103 -8.38 -2.16 5.11
N MET A 104 -9.67 -2.12 4.72
CA MET A 104 -10.50 -3.33 4.67
C MET A 104 -10.01 -4.33 3.62
N LEU A 105 -9.61 -3.86 2.44
CA LEU A 105 -9.05 -4.69 1.38
C LEU A 105 -7.69 -5.27 1.77
N ALA A 106 -6.79 -4.48 2.36
CA ALA A 106 -5.46 -4.93 2.76
C ALA A 106 -5.52 -6.10 3.76
N ARG A 107 -6.46 -6.07 4.71
CA ARG A 107 -6.66 -7.17 5.68
C ARG A 107 -7.06 -8.47 4.98
N GLU A 108 -7.96 -8.41 4.01
CA GLU A 108 -8.41 -9.60 3.29
C GLU A 108 -7.37 -10.10 2.28
N LEU A 109 -6.66 -9.19 1.60
CA LEU A 109 -5.54 -9.54 0.73
C LEU A 109 -4.42 -10.26 1.50
N LYS A 110 -4.12 -9.84 2.74
CA LYS A 110 -3.13 -10.50 3.59
C LYS A 110 -3.52 -11.95 3.90
N LYS A 111 -4.80 -12.20 4.20
CA LYS A 111 -5.33 -13.57 4.40
C LYS A 111 -5.28 -14.39 3.11
N SER A 112 -5.69 -13.78 1.99
CA SER A 112 -5.67 -14.41 0.66
C SER A 112 -4.27 -14.81 0.22
N ARG A 113 -3.25 -14.01 0.53
CA ARG A 113 -1.84 -14.35 0.30
C ARG A 113 -1.42 -15.61 1.05
N ASN A 114 -1.73 -15.69 2.36
CA ASN A 114 -1.39 -16.88 3.16
C ASN A 114 -2.07 -18.13 2.63
N GLU A 115 -3.33 -18.00 2.21
CA GLU A 115 -4.06 -19.09 1.57
C GLU A 115 -3.43 -19.51 0.24
N ALA A 116 -3.06 -18.55 -0.61
CA ALA A 116 -2.40 -18.81 -1.88
C ALA A 116 -1.04 -19.52 -1.69
N TYR A 117 -0.28 -19.12 -0.67
CA TYR A 117 0.95 -19.80 -0.29
C TYR A 117 0.68 -21.24 0.16
N ARG A 118 -0.28 -21.45 1.07
CA ARG A 118 -0.66 -22.79 1.55
C ARG A 118 -1.11 -23.71 0.41
N ARG A 119 -1.94 -23.23 -0.51
CA ARG A 119 -2.38 -24.00 -1.70
C ARG A 119 -1.21 -24.32 -2.63
N THR A 120 -0.27 -23.38 -2.75
CA THR A 120 0.94 -23.56 -3.54
C THR A 120 1.81 -24.66 -2.94
N VAL A 121 2.05 -24.64 -1.63
CA VAL A 121 2.77 -25.68 -0.89
C VAL A 121 2.09 -27.04 -1.05
N GLN A 122 0.77 -27.12 -0.81
CA GLN A 122 -0.02 -28.34 -0.96
C GLN A 122 0.07 -28.93 -2.38
N SER A 123 -0.03 -28.09 -3.42
CA SER A 123 0.03 -28.56 -4.81
C SER A 123 1.37 -29.16 -5.22
N ARG A 124 2.44 -28.93 -4.44
CA ARG A 124 3.77 -29.45 -4.71
C ARG A 124 4.00 -30.83 -4.11
N GLY A 125 3.14 -31.28 -3.19
CA GLY A 125 3.19 -32.63 -2.60
C GLY A 125 4.51 -32.95 -1.88
N LYS A 126 5.22 -31.93 -1.39
CA LYS A 126 6.49 -32.09 -0.66
C LYS A 126 6.22 -32.15 0.84
N PRO A 127 7.01 -32.93 1.61
CA PRO A 127 6.89 -32.98 3.07
C PRO A 127 7.23 -31.62 3.69
N ASP A 128 6.75 -31.34 4.89
CA ASP A 128 6.95 -30.05 5.56
C ASP A 128 8.45 -29.74 5.79
N ASP A 129 9.26 -30.78 6.05
CA ASP A 129 10.72 -30.68 6.20
C ASP A 129 11.44 -30.19 4.95
N TRP A 130 10.80 -30.27 3.78
CA TRP A 130 11.34 -29.72 2.53
C TRP A 130 11.29 -28.19 2.54
N TRP A 131 10.29 -27.59 3.19
CA TRP A 131 10.04 -26.14 3.18
C TRP A 131 10.85 -25.41 4.25
N GLN A 132 12.16 -25.67 4.29
CA GLN A 132 13.07 -25.01 5.21
C GLN A 132 13.16 -23.51 4.91
N PRO A 133 13.41 -22.66 5.93
CA PRO A 133 13.71 -21.26 5.71
C PRO A 133 14.80 -21.14 4.64
N TYR A 134 14.60 -20.20 3.71
CA TYR A 134 15.56 -19.99 2.64
C TYR A 134 16.95 -19.68 3.23
N THR A 135 17.89 -20.60 3.01
CA THR A 135 19.30 -20.41 3.31
C THR A 135 20.03 -20.14 2.00
N GLU A 136 20.75 -19.02 1.96
CA GLU A 136 21.69 -18.77 0.87
C GLU A 136 22.90 -19.66 1.10
N GLU A 137 23.03 -20.68 0.28
CA GLU A 137 24.23 -21.51 0.24
C GLU A 137 25.34 -20.71 -0.42
N TRP A 138 26.18 -20.10 0.41
CA TRP A 138 27.38 -19.39 -0.03
C TRP A 138 28.55 -20.37 -0.08
N LEU A 139 29.25 -20.44 -1.22
CA LEU A 139 30.57 -21.08 -1.28
C LEU A 139 31.56 -20.35 -0.37
N VAL A 140 31.49 -19.01 -0.35
CA VAL A 140 32.20 -18.13 0.58
C VAL A 140 31.25 -17.00 0.99
N PRO A 141 30.90 -16.84 2.28
CA PRO A 141 29.95 -15.82 2.71
C PRO A 141 30.56 -14.41 2.56
N PRO A 142 29.86 -13.45 1.94
CA PRO A 142 30.34 -12.07 1.80
C PRO A 142 30.10 -11.28 3.10
N VAL A 143 30.78 -11.69 4.18
CA VAL A 143 30.61 -11.16 5.54
C VAL A 143 30.75 -9.64 5.58
N GLU A 144 31.75 -9.08 4.88
CA GLU A 144 32.00 -7.63 4.87
C GLU A 144 30.88 -6.81 4.21
N ARG A 145 30.25 -7.35 3.16
CA ARG A 145 29.10 -6.67 2.52
C ARG A 145 27.86 -6.78 3.39
N ALA A 146 27.66 -7.91 4.06
CA ALA A 146 26.57 -8.11 5.00
C ALA A 146 26.67 -7.15 6.19
N VAL A 147 27.85 -7.01 6.81
CA VAL A 147 28.11 -6.08 7.92
C VAL A 147 27.84 -4.63 7.49
N ARG A 148 28.42 -4.19 6.37
CA ARG A 148 28.17 -2.82 5.84
C ARG A 148 26.70 -2.56 5.53
N THR A 149 25.97 -3.58 5.07
CA THR A 149 24.54 -3.44 4.78
C THR A 149 23.72 -3.40 6.07
N ALA A 150 24.07 -4.20 7.07
CA ALA A 150 23.43 -4.22 8.39
C ALA A 150 23.59 -2.87 9.12
N GLU A 151 24.79 -2.28 9.08
CA GLU A 151 25.06 -0.95 9.65
C GLU A 151 24.15 0.11 9.01
N LYS A 152 24.08 0.11 7.67
CA LYS A 152 23.23 1.03 6.90
C LYS A 152 21.75 0.73 7.04
N GLN A 153 21.36 -0.50 7.37
CA GLN A 153 19.96 -0.90 7.48
C GLN A 153 19.25 -0.15 8.60
N SER A 154 19.94 0.13 9.71
CA SER A 154 19.40 0.97 10.78
C SER A 154 19.07 2.38 10.28
N PHE A 155 19.94 2.96 9.47
CA PHE A 155 19.75 4.27 8.85
C PHE A 155 18.62 4.26 7.79
N TYR A 156 18.60 3.26 6.90
CA TYR A 156 17.52 3.10 5.92
C TYR A 156 16.17 2.84 6.60
N SER A 157 16.14 2.09 7.70
CA SER A 157 14.91 1.84 8.45
C SER A 157 14.36 3.14 9.05
N ARG A 158 15.23 4.02 9.56
CA ARG A 158 14.87 5.37 10.04
C ARG A 158 14.38 6.27 8.92
N LEU A 159 15.04 6.27 7.76
CA LEU A 159 14.59 6.99 6.57
C LEU A 159 13.25 6.45 6.01
N SER A 160 12.99 5.17 6.19
CA SER A 160 11.73 4.53 5.78
C SER A 160 10.57 4.76 6.74
N SER A 161 10.78 5.52 7.83
CA SER A 161 9.74 5.90 8.78
C SER A 161 8.54 6.52 8.05
N PRO A 162 7.29 6.22 8.45
CA PRO A 162 6.08 6.70 7.77
C PRO A 162 6.07 8.22 7.57
N LEU A 163 6.59 8.98 8.55
CA LEU A 163 6.65 10.44 8.50
C LEU A 163 7.74 10.95 7.55
N VAL A 164 8.95 10.38 7.63
CA VAL A 164 10.07 10.74 6.73
C VAL A 164 9.72 10.39 5.29
N ARG A 165 9.06 9.26 5.09
CA ARG A 165 8.53 8.85 3.80
C ARG A 165 7.44 9.79 3.30
N MET A 166 6.51 10.21 4.15
CA MET A 166 5.50 11.19 3.77
C MET A 166 6.17 12.51 3.34
N LEU A 167 7.17 12.97 4.08
CA LEU A 167 7.93 14.18 3.77
C LEU A 167 8.72 14.04 2.45
N LEU A 168 9.56 13.01 2.33
CA LEU A 168 10.35 12.74 1.12
C LEU A 168 9.45 12.61 -0.11
N LEU A 169 8.40 11.78 -0.05
CA LEU A 169 7.51 11.59 -1.18
C LEU A 169 6.70 12.85 -1.51
N LYS A 170 6.26 13.62 -0.52
CA LYS A 170 5.44 14.83 -0.77
C LYS A 170 6.25 16.10 -1.05
N VAL A 171 7.55 16.13 -0.80
CA VAL A 171 8.41 17.30 -1.05
C VAL A 171 9.32 17.05 -2.26
N LEU A 172 9.91 15.86 -2.37
CA LEU A 172 10.80 15.50 -3.47
C LEU A 172 10.04 15.21 -4.77
N LEU A 173 8.81 14.68 -4.68
CA LEU A 173 8.01 14.36 -5.89
C LEU A 173 7.07 15.51 -6.31
N THR A 174 7.00 16.61 -5.56
CA THR A 174 6.20 17.79 -5.94
C THR A 174 6.67 18.40 -7.26
N PRO A 175 7.98 18.60 -7.50
CA PRO A 175 8.46 19.07 -8.81
C PRO A 175 8.12 18.07 -9.93
N LEU A 176 8.02 16.79 -9.59
CA LEU A 176 7.71 15.73 -10.52
C LEU A 176 6.23 15.69 -10.91
N SER A 177 5.37 16.38 -10.15
CA SER A 177 3.96 16.57 -10.48
C SER A 177 3.73 17.54 -11.65
N PHE A 178 4.74 18.32 -12.03
CA PHE A 178 4.68 19.19 -13.22
C PHE A 178 4.72 18.42 -14.55
N ILE A 179 5.10 17.14 -14.53
CA ILE A 179 5.06 16.27 -15.71
C ILE A 179 3.78 15.41 -15.64
N PRO A 180 2.80 15.65 -16.53
CA PRO A 180 1.57 14.88 -16.56
C PRO A 180 1.84 13.38 -16.72
N GLY A 181 1.14 12.55 -15.95
CA GLY A 181 1.24 11.08 -16.02
C GLY A 181 2.45 10.48 -15.29
N LEU A 182 3.62 11.10 -15.33
CA LEU A 182 4.83 10.55 -14.70
C LEU A 182 4.69 10.49 -13.15
N SER A 183 4.08 11.51 -12.55
CA SER A 183 3.74 11.51 -11.13
C SER A 183 2.77 10.38 -10.76
N LEU A 184 1.78 10.06 -11.60
CA LEU A 184 0.85 8.96 -11.38
C LEU A 184 1.58 7.61 -11.40
N CYS A 185 2.46 7.39 -12.38
CA CYS A 185 3.26 6.15 -12.48
C CYS A 185 4.17 5.94 -11.27
N ILE A 186 4.82 7.01 -10.80
CA ILE A 186 5.76 6.92 -9.68
C ILE A 186 5.00 6.75 -8.36
N LEU A 187 3.94 7.53 -8.13
CA LEU A 187 3.12 7.36 -6.92
C LEU A 187 2.46 5.99 -6.88
N SER A 188 1.94 5.48 -8.00
CA SER A 188 1.33 4.14 -8.05
C SER A 188 2.37 3.05 -7.78
N SER A 189 3.56 3.15 -8.36
CA SER A 189 4.69 2.23 -8.11
C SER A 189 5.10 2.24 -6.64
N ILE A 190 5.24 3.42 -6.03
CA ILE A 190 5.63 3.55 -4.62
C ILE A 190 4.54 3.02 -3.70
N ARG A 191 3.25 3.25 -4.00
CA ARG A 191 2.13 2.65 -3.27
C ARG A 191 2.13 1.14 -3.41
N ALA A 192 2.32 0.60 -4.61
CA ALA A 192 2.44 -0.84 -4.86
C ALA A 192 3.59 -1.46 -4.07
N LEU A 193 4.77 -0.84 -4.05
CA LEU A 193 5.91 -1.29 -3.24
C LEU A 193 5.64 -1.21 -1.74
N THR A 194 4.87 -0.21 -1.28
CA THR A 194 4.43 -0.11 0.13
C THR A 194 3.54 -1.26 0.50
N LEU A 195 2.52 -1.49 -0.34
CA LEU A 195 1.53 -2.51 -0.14
C LEU A 195 2.22 -3.88 -0.17
N GLY A 196 3.10 -4.11 -1.14
CA GLY A 196 3.95 -5.30 -1.21
C GLY A 196 4.72 -5.51 0.09
N ARG A 197 5.48 -4.51 0.56
CA ARG A 197 6.21 -4.60 1.85
C ARG A 197 5.29 -4.86 3.03
N HIS A 198 4.14 -4.19 3.10
CA HIS A 198 3.17 -4.40 4.17
C HIS A 198 2.59 -5.82 4.14
N LEU A 199 2.25 -6.30 2.94
CA LEU A 199 1.78 -7.66 2.73
C LEU A 199 2.85 -8.66 3.11
N HIS A 200 4.12 -8.48 2.70
CA HIS A 200 5.24 -9.36 3.01
C HIS A 200 5.56 -9.49 4.50
N LYS A 201 5.12 -8.56 5.36
CA LYS A 201 5.20 -8.76 6.81
C LYS A 201 4.37 -9.99 7.22
N PRO A 202 4.89 -10.86 8.10
CA PRO A 202 4.14 -12.01 8.57
C PRO A 202 2.79 -11.59 9.18
N ALA A 203 1.78 -12.45 9.03
CA ALA A 203 0.43 -12.19 9.57
C ALA A 203 0.37 -12.42 11.08
N SER A 204 1.15 -13.38 11.55
CA SER A 204 1.46 -13.58 12.96
C SER A 204 2.60 -12.65 13.36
N ARG A 205 2.36 -11.86 14.41
CA ARG A 205 3.39 -11.65 15.41
C ARG A 205 3.63 -13.04 16.01
N PRO A 206 4.85 -13.58 16.06
CA PRO A 206 5.12 -14.59 17.07
C PRO A 206 4.90 -13.87 18.41
N ASP A 207 3.95 -14.36 19.19
CA ASP A 207 4.00 -14.15 20.64
C ASP A 207 5.25 -14.85 21.18
#